data_AF-A0A813G9X3-F1
#
_entry.id   AF-A0A813G9X3-F1
#
_cell.length_a   1.000
_cell.length_b   1.000
_cell.length_c   1.000
_cell.angle_alpha   90.00
_cell.angle_beta   90.00
_cell.angle_gamma   90.00
#
_symmetry.space_group_name_H-M   'P 1'
#
loop_
_entity.id
_entity.type
_entity.pdbx_description
1 polymer ?
#
loop_
_entity_poly.entity_id
_entity_poly.type
_entity_poly.pdbx_seq_one_letter_code
_entity_poly.pdbx_strand_id
1 'polypeptide(L)'
;MTTAIEPSQYAVFGEHWGEAAARCFSFEGDFMNDESHVRLLPVPDSFLCPITGEVMQDPVATVDGQVYDRLQIQKWIQFRRQRKLEITSPSTNLPLPSPTLVPVIALQKAIETYLLHRPEVRKMLVASRAVEDDRSWAAGCNWKSHSAT
;
A
#
# COMPACT_ATOMS: atom_id res chain seq x y z
N MET A 1 36.17 25.10 9.04
CA MET A 1 36.39 23.76 9.59
C MET A 1 35.17 22.93 9.21
N THR A 2 35.27 22.17 8.13
CA THR A 2 34.19 21.31 7.64
C THR A 2 34.21 20.04 8.48
N THR A 3 33.18 19.83 9.30
CA THR A 3 33.00 18.57 10.02
C THR A 3 32.71 17.48 8.99
N ALA A 4 33.65 16.55 8.81
CA ALA A 4 33.40 15.33 8.07
C ALA A 4 32.27 14.58 8.77
N ILE A 5 31.16 14.37 8.06
CA ILE A 5 30.07 13.53 8.54
C ILE A 5 30.59 12.11 8.43
N GLU A 6 30.83 11.47 9.57
CA GLU A 6 31.14 10.04 9.64
C GLU A 6 30.05 9.28 8.86
N PRO A 7 30.42 8.52 7.82
CA PRO A 7 29.45 7.76 7.07
C PRO A 7 28.72 6.82 8.02
N SER A 8 27.40 6.77 7.93
CA SER A 8 26.65 5.82 8.73
C SER A 8 27.15 4.40 8.43
N GLN A 9 27.09 3.49 9.41
CA GLN A 9 27.49 2.09 9.23
C GLN A 9 26.81 1.41 8.01
N TYR A 10 25.65 1.94 7.58
CA TYR A 10 24.93 1.53 6.38
C TYR A 10 25.66 1.88 5.07
N ALA A 11 26.43 2.99 5.05
CA ALA A 11 27.22 3.42 3.90
C ALA A 11 28.45 2.51 3.67
N VAL A 12 29.09 2.02 4.75
CA VAL A 12 30.26 1.13 4.67
C VAL A 12 29.90 -0.27 4.15
N PHE A 13 28.75 -0.82 4.57
CA PHE A 13 28.26 -2.10 4.06
C PHE A 13 27.77 -2.00 2.60
N GLY A 14 27.34 -0.82 2.17
CA GLY A 14 26.93 -0.52 0.79
C GLY A 14 28.08 -0.42 -0.21
N GLU A 15 29.34 -0.33 0.21
CA GLU A 15 30.49 -0.15 -0.69
C GLU A 15 30.67 -1.30 -1.69
N HIS A 16 30.23 -2.53 -1.35
CA HIS A 16 30.35 -3.70 -2.22
C HIS A 16 29.17 -3.90 -3.19
N TRP A 17 28.01 -3.33 -2.90
CA TRP A 17 26.79 -3.46 -3.72
C TRP A 17 26.40 -2.16 -4.44
N GLY A 18 27.08 -1.05 -4.12
CA GLY A 18 26.78 0.30 -4.57
C GLY A 18 25.69 0.97 -3.71
N GLU A 19 25.80 2.29 -3.53
CA GLU A 19 24.83 3.13 -2.80
C GLU A 19 23.37 2.90 -3.27
N ALA A 20 23.19 2.58 -4.56
CA ALA A 20 21.90 2.27 -5.14
C ALA A 20 21.25 1.01 -4.56
N ALA A 21 22.03 -0.02 -4.23
CA ALA A 21 21.51 -1.28 -3.68
C ALA A 21 20.95 -1.07 -2.27
N ALA A 22 21.66 -0.32 -1.41
CA ALA A 22 21.24 -0.02 -0.05
C ALA A 22 19.89 0.73 0.03
N ARG A 23 19.43 1.37 -1.06
CA ARG A 23 18.12 2.03 -1.13
C ARG A 23 16.96 1.07 -1.38
N CYS A 24 17.23 -0.21 -1.62
CA CYS A 24 16.20 -1.20 -1.94
C CYS A 24 15.91 -2.17 -0.80
N PHE A 25 16.77 -2.25 0.21
CA PHE A 25 16.64 -3.22 1.30
C PHE A 25 16.97 -2.65 2.69
N SER A 26 16.34 -3.22 3.72
CA SER A 26 16.74 -3.08 5.12
C SER A 26 17.45 -4.36 5.58
N PHE A 27 18.47 -4.18 6.42
CA PHE A 27 19.03 -5.24 7.25
C PHE A 27 18.37 -5.15 8.62
N GLU A 28 17.59 -6.17 8.97
CA GLU A 28 17.18 -6.41 10.35
C GLU A 28 18.00 -7.61 10.84
N GLY A 29 18.93 -7.36 11.76
CA GLY A 29 19.72 -8.39 12.39
C GLY A 29 20.11 -7.97 13.80
N ASP A 30 19.76 -8.80 14.78
CA ASP A 30 20.37 -8.74 16.10
C ASP A 30 21.79 -9.29 15.97
N PHE A 31 22.81 -8.57 16.44
CA PHE A 31 24.23 -8.97 16.40
C PHE A 31 24.54 -10.37 17.02
N MET A 32 23.55 -10.99 17.67
CA MET A 32 23.63 -12.30 18.33
C MET A 32 23.00 -13.44 17.51
N ASN A 33 22.33 -13.17 16.38
CA ASN A 33 21.72 -14.18 15.52
C ASN A 33 22.31 -14.15 14.10
N ASP A 34 22.75 -15.31 13.62
CA ASP A 34 23.34 -15.49 12.28
C ASP A 34 22.29 -15.42 11.14
N GLU A 35 21.02 -15.27 11.50
CA GLU A 35 19.87 -15.12 10.60
C GLU A 35 19.73 -13.66 10.12
N SER A 36 20.76 -13.16 9.44
CA SER A 36 20.73 -11.82 8.83
C SER A 36 19.75 -11.82 7.64
N HIS A 37 18.51 -11.35 7.84
CA HIS A 37 17.53 -11.34 6.76
C HIS A 37 17.48 -9.96 6.07
N VAL A 38 17.95 -9.92 4.83
CA VAL A 38 17.72 -8.78 3.92
C VAL A 38 16.24 -8.73 3.57
N ARG A 39 15.55 -7.64 3.93
CA ARG A 39 14.15 -7.41 3.56
C ARG A 39 14.04 -6.25 2.57
N LEU A 40 13.09 -6.31 1.65
CA LEU A 40 12.80 -5.18 0.77
C LEU A 40 12.22 -4.03 1.58
N LEU A 41 12.64 -2.79 1.29
CA LEU A 41 12.02 -1.62 1.90
C LEU A 41 10.52 -1.58 1.57
N PRO A 42 9.66 -1.31 2.57
CA PRO A 42 8.22 -1.30 2.40
C PRO A 42 7.78 -0.19 1.42
N VAL A 43 6.54 -0.32 0.94
CA VAL A 43 5.92 0.75 0.14
C VAL A 43 5.68 1.97 1.05
N PRO A 44 5.98 3.19 0.61
CA PRO A 44 5.67 4.39 1.39
C PRO A 44 4.18 4.48 1.74
N ASP A 45 3.87 4.82 2.98
CA ASP A 45 2.49 4.96 3.47
C ASP A 45 1.67 5.98 2.67
N SER A 46 2.32 7.00 2.10
CA SER A 46 1.69 7.99 1.23
C SER A 46 1.09 7.41 -0.07
N PHE A 47 1.47 6.18 -0.43
CA PHE A 47 0.91 5.46 -1.58
C PHE A 47 -0.21 4.51 -1.19
N LEU A 48 -0.43 4.30 0.10
CA LEU A 48 -1.44 3.38 0.62
C LEU A 48 -2.77 4.09 0.82
N CYS A 49 -3.86 3.41 0.47
CA CYS A 49 -5.21 3.86 0.72
C CYS A 49 -5.51 3.77 2.23
N PRO A 50 -5.91 4.84 2.92
CA PRO A 50 -6.18 4.78 4.36
C PRO A 50 -7.33 3.83 4.76
N ILE A 51 -8.19 3.44 3.81
CA ILE A 51 -9.31 2.52 4.05
C ILE A 51 -8.84 1.06 4.01
N THR A 52 -7.97 0.70 3.07
CA THR A 52 -7.58 -0.71 2.83
C THR A 52 -6.17 -1.03 3.27
N GLY A 53 -5.30 -0.04 3.46
CA GLY A 53 -3.86 -0.24 3.65
C GLY A 53 -3.13 -0.73 2.40
N GLU A 54 -3.79 -0.77 1.24
CA GLU A 54 -3.20 -1.23 -0.03
C GLU A 54 -2.75 -0.06 -0.90
N VAL A 55 -1.81 -0.31 -1.81
CA VAL A 55 -1.39 0.67 -2.82
C VAL A 55 -2.58 1.14 -3.66
N MET A 56 -2.77 2.46 -3.70
CA MET A 56 -3.83 3.11 -4.47
C MET A 56 -3.61 2.87 -5.97
N GLN A 57 -4.66 2.44 -6.67
CA GLN A 57 -4.65 2.34 -8.13
C GLN A 57 -5.14 3.63 -8.79
N ASP A 58 -6.17 4.25 -8.20
CA ASP A 58 -6.80 5.49 -8.69
C ASP A 58 -6.95 6.47 -7.52
N PRO A 59 -5.88 7.19 -7.15
CA PRO A 59 -5.91 8.11 -6.02
C PRO A 59 -6.81 9.31 -6.30
N VAL A 60 -7.78 9.53 -5.42
CA VAL A 60 -8.71 10.67 -5.45
C VAL A 60 -8.71 11.40 -4.11
N ALA A 61 -8.76 12.73 -4.17
CA ALA A 61 -8.89 13.59 -3.02
C ALA A 61 -10.36 13.89 -2.71
N THR A 62 -10.69 13.88 -1.43
CA THR A 62 -11.94 14.44 -0.89
C THR A 62 -11.76 15.92 -0.53
N VAL A 63 -12.86 16.63 -0.26
CA VAL A 63 -12.85 18.08 0.02
C VAL A 63 -12.13 18.47 1.31
N ASP A 64 -11.88 17.52 2.21
CA ASP A 64 -11.06 17.67 3.42
C ASP A 64 -9.56 17.44 3.16
N GLY A 65 -9.15 17.24 1.90
CA GLY A 65 -7.76 17.07 1.49
C GLY A 65 -7.18 15.67 1.73
N GLN A 66 -7.98 14.72 2.20
CA GLN A 66 -7.56 13.32 2.33
C GLN A 66 -7.58 12.62 0.98
N VAL A 67 -6.70 11.64 0.78
CA VAL A 67 -6.57 10.89 -0.48
C VAL A 67 -6.86 9.42 -0.24
N TYR A 68 -7.67 8.84 -1.12
CA TYR A 68 -8.11 7.45 -1.06
C TYR A 68 -8.03 6.81 -2.43
N ASP A 69 -8.06 5.48 -2.48
CA ASP A 69 -8.41 4.78 -3.71
C ASP A 69 -9.89 5.05 -4.07
N ARG A 70 -10.15 5.42 -5.34
CA ARG A 70 -11.49 5.79 -5.82
C ARG A 70 -12.55 4.75 -5.49
N LEU A 71 -12.27 3.48 -5.74
CA LEU A 71 -13.24 2.42 -5.54
C LEU A 71 -13.65 2.33 -4.06
N GLN A 72 -12.67 2.50 -3.17
CA GLN A 72 -12.86 2.32 -1.74
C GLN A 72 -13.65 3.48 -1.12
N ILE A 73 -13.31 4.73 -1.47
CA ILE A 73 -14.06 5.89 -0.97
C ILE A 73 -15.48 5.96 -1.56
N GLN A 74 -15.68 5.52 -2.81
CA GLN A 74 -17.02 5.41 -3.40
C GLN A 74 -17.88 4.37 -2.66
N LYS A 75 -17.33 3.18 -2.37
CA LYS A 75 -18.01 2.16 -1.56
C LYS A 75 -18.39 2.69 -0.18
N TRP A 76 -17.49 3.42 0.48
CA TRP A 76 -17.76 4.03 1.78
C TRP A 76 -18.92 5.04 1.73
N ILE A 77 -18.89 5.97 0.77
CA ILE A 77 -19.95 6.97 0.59
C ILE A 77 -21.29 6.29 0.28
N GLN A 78 -21.29 5.28 -0.59
CA GLN A 78 -22.49 4.51 -0.93
C GLN A 78 -23.06 3.78 0.28
N PHE A 79 -22.22 3.12 1.07
CA PHE A 79 -22.60 2.42 2.29
C PHE A 79 -23.25 3.36 3.32
N ARG A 80 -22.65 4.54 3.55
CA ARG A 80 -23.21 5.57 4.43
C ARG A 80 -24.57 6.05 3.95
N ARG A 81 -24.71 6.34 2.64
CA ARG A 81 -25.97 6.75 2.02
C ARG A 81 -27.07 5.70 2.14
N GLN A 82 -26.76 4.43 1.88
CA GLN A 82 -27.72 3.33 1.99
C GLN A 82 -28.28 3.18 3.40
N ARG A 83 -27.43 3.40 4.42
CA ARG A 83 -27.82 3.37 5.83
C ARG A 83 -28.42 4.68 6.35
N LYS A 84 -28.61 5.67 5.47
CA LYS A 84 -29.08 7.02 5.83
C LYS A 84 -28.24 7.67 6.94
N LEU A 85 -26.93 7.40 6.94
CA LEU A 85 -25.97 8.00 7.84
C LEU A 85 -25.35 9.25 7.21
N GLU A 86 -24.90 10.17 8.05
CA GLU A 86 -24.08 11.29 7.61
C GLU A 86 -22.81 10.78 6.92
N ILE A 87 -22.46 11.40 5.79
CA ILE A 87 -21.25 11.06 5.04
C ILE A 87 -20.08 11.71 5.77
N THR A 88 -19.21 10.88 6.33
CA THR A 88 -18.01 11.34 7.03
C THR A 88 -16.75 10.87 6.31
N SER A 89 -15.64 11.56 6.54
CA SER A 89 -14.32 11.15 6.09
C SER A 89 -13.86 9.91 6.87
N PRO A 90 -13.40 8.83 6.21
CA PRO A 90 -12.89 7.65 6.90
C PRO A 90 -11.70 7.93 7.81
N SER A 91 -10.82 8.87 7.44
CA SER A 91 -9.58 9.14 8.18
C SER A 91 -9.79 10.07 9.36
N THR A 92 -10.62 11.10 9.18
CA THR A 92 -10.81 12.15 10.20
C THR A 92 -12.08 11.98 11.02
N ASN A 93 -13.01 11.13 10.58
CA ASN A 93 -14.36 10.99 11.12
C ASN A 93 -15.19 12.29 11.12
N LEU A 94 -14.74 13.32 10.41
CA LEU A 94 -15.47 14.58 10.28
C LEU A 94 -16.49 14.50 9.14
N PRO A 95 -17.62 15.24 9.22
CA PRO A 95 -18.57 15.34 8.12
C PRO A 95 -17.89 15.80 6.84
N LEU A 96 -18.18 15.13 5.72
CA LEU A 96 -17.78 15.55 4.38
C LEU A 96 -18.89 16.43 3.79
N PRO A 97 -18.67 17.76 3.64
CA PRO A 97 -19.69 18.67 3.13
C PRO A 97 -20.12 18.35 1.71
N SER A 98 -19.25 17.70 0.93
CA SER A 98 -19.53 17.27 -0.44
C SER A 98 -18.92 15.89 -0.72
N PRO A 99 -19.62 15.02 -1.48
CA PRO A 99 -19.10 13.75 -1.96
C PRO A 99 -18.22 13.88 -3.22
N THR A 100 -17.82 15.10 -3.60
CA THR A 100 -16.97 15.35 -4.77
C THR A 100 -15.60 14.68 -4.58
N LEU A 101 -15.18 13.93 -5.60
CA LEU A 101 -13.88 13.26 -5.65
C LEU A 101 -13.05 13.89 -6.77
N VAL A 102 -11.86 14.39 -6.42
CA VAL A 102 -10.94 15.04 -7.38
C VAL A 102 -9.78 14.10 -7.67
N PRO A 103 -9.50 13.73 -8.94
CA PRO A 103 -8.35 12.89 -9.27
C PRO A 103 -7.02 13.52 -8.87
N VAL A 104 -6.13 12.76 -8.22
CA VAL A 104 -4.77 13.20 -7.86
C VAL A 104 -3.75 12.62 -8.84
N ILE A 105 -3.76 13.14 -10.07
CA ILE A 105 -2.96 12.61 -11.20
C ILE A 105 -1.46 12.58 -10.89
N ALA A 106 -0.94 13.56 -10.15
CA ALA A 106 0.47 13.59 -9.76
C ALA A 106 0.86 12.39 -8.88
N LEU A 107 0.00 12.01 -7.92
CA LEU A 107 0.23 10.87 -7.04
C LEU A 107 0.12 9.55 -7.82
N GLN A 108 -0.86 9.45 -8.73
CA GLN A 108 -1.00 8.28 -9.61
C GLN A 108 0.29 8.03 -10.40
N LYS A 109 0.83 9.05 -11.06
CA LYS A 109 2.10 8.95 -11.81
C LYS A 109 3.29 8.60 -10.92
N ALA A 110 3.33 9.13 -9.69
CA ALA A 110 4.38 8.81 -8.74
C ALA A 110 4.35 7.33 -8.33
N ILE A 111 3.17 6.80 -8.03
CA ILE A 111 2.96 5.37 -7.71
C ILE A 111 3.35 4.49 -8.90
N GLU A 112 2.89 4.83 -10.11
CA GLU A 112 3.23 4.08 -11.33
C GLU A 112 4.74 4.03 -11.57
N THR A 113 5.40 5.18 -11.46
CA THR A 113 6.86 5.31 -11.61
C THR A 113 7.60 4.50 -10.54
N TYR A 114 7.14 4.55 -9.29
CA TYR A 114 7.70 3.77 -8.19
C TYR A 114 7.61 2.27 -8.46
N LEU A 115 6.44 1.77 -8.86
CA LEU A 115 6.22 0.34 -9.16
C LEU A 115 6.91 -0.12 -10.45
N LEU A 116 7.22 0.79 -11.37
CA LEU A 116 8.01 0.49 -12.57
C LEU A 116 9.47 0.23 -12.21
N HIS A 117 10.04 1.04 -11.32
CA HIS A 117 11.43 0.91 -10.91
C HIS A 117 11.65 -0.14 -9.81
N ARG A 118 10.58 -0.68 -9.21
CA ARG A 118 10.61 -1.73 -8.19
C ARG A 118 9.74 -2.94 -8.57
N PRO A 119 10.11 -3.70 -9.62
CA PRO A 119 9.31 -4.83 -10.10
C PRO A 119 9.13 -5.94 -9.04
N GLU A 120 10.06 -6.09 -8.11
CA GLU A 120 9.98 -7.00 -6.96
C GLU A 120 8.81 -6.64 -6.03
N VAL A 121 8.62 -5.35 -5.74
CA VAL A 121 7.49 -4.85 -4.95
C VAL A 121 6.18 -5.06 -5.72
N ARG A 122 6.17 -4.76 -7.03
CA ARG A 122 5.01 -4.99 -7.88
C ARG A 122 4.58 -6.46 -7.88
N LYS A 123 5.52 -7.40 -8.03
CA LYS A 123 5.25 -8.84 -7.99
C LYS A 123 4.67 -9.25 -6.64
N MET A 124 5.22 -8.74 -5.54
CA MET A 124 4.72 -9.03 -4.19
C MET A 124 3.26 -8.56 -4.01
N LEU A 125 2.93 -7.35 -4.48
CA LEU A 125 1.56 -6.80 -4.41
C LEU A 125 0.55 -7.59 -5.27
N VAL A 126 0.98 -8.10 -6.42
CA VAL A 126 0.14 -8.96 -7.28
C VAL A 126 -0.06 -10.33 -6.64
N ALA A 127 1.00 -10.91 -6.07
CA ALA A 127 0.92 -12.19 -5.39
C ALA A 127 -0.01 -12.13 -4.17
N SER A 128 0.04 -11.05 -3.36
CA SER A 128 -0.85 -10.91 -2.20
C SER A 128 -2.32 -10.85 -2.60
N ARG A 129 -2.67 -10.13 -3.69
CA ARG A 129 -4.04 -10.07 -4.21
C ARG A 129 -4.53 -11.41 -4.78
N ALA A 130 -3.68 -12.15 -5.48
CA ALA A 130 -4.04 -13.47 -6.01
C ALA A 130 -4.41 -14.46 -4.88
N VAL A 131 -3.69 -14.40 -3.75
CA VAL A 131 -4.02 -15.22 -2.56
C VAL A 131 -5.36 -14.83 -1.93
N GLU A 132 -5.74 -13.55 -1.96
CA GLU A 132 -7.03 -13.08 -1.44
C GLU A 132 -8.21 -13.54 -2.31
N ASP A 133 -8.05 -13.47 -3.64
CA ASP A 133 -9.06 -13.95 -4.57
C ASP A 133 -9.28 -15.47 -4.43
N ASP A 134 -8.22 -16.28 -4.27
CA ASP A 134 -8.32 -17.72 -4.02
C ASP A 134 -9.04 -18.04 -2.69
N ARG A 135 -8.80 -17.26 -1.63
CA ARG A 135 -9.52 -17.42 -0.35
C ARG A 135 -11.00 -17.04 -0.48
N SER A 136 -11.31 -16.02 -1.28
CA SER A 136 -12.69 -15.61 -1.55
C SER A 136 -13.47 -16.64 -2.38
N TRP A 137 -12.80 -17.28 -3.36
CA TRP A 137 -13.33 -18.41 -4.14
C TRP A 137 -13.55 -19.64 -3.26
N ALA A 138 -12.58 -19.98 -2.41
CA ALA A 138 -12.69 -21.09 -1.46
C ALA A 138 -13.81 -20.87 -0.42
N ALA A 139 -14.05 -19.62 0.01
CA ALA A 139 -15.15 -19.28 0.91
C ALA A 139 -16.53 -19.27 0.22
N GLY A 140 -16.57 -19.20 -1.11
CA GLY A 140 -17.80 -19.18 -1.92
C GLY A 140 -18.25 -20.55 -2.47
N CYS A 141 -17.38 -21.56 -2.49
CA CYS A 141 -17.71 -22.89 -3.00
C CYS A 141 -18.44 -23.77 -1.96
N ASN A 142 -19.72 -23.50 -1.69
CA ASN A 142 -20.65 -24.51 -1.15
C ASN A 142 -21.50 -25.06 -2.31
N TRP A 143 -20.86 -25.83 -3.20
CA TRP A 143 -21.60 -26.62 -4.18
C TRP A 143 -21.97 -27.95 -3.49
N LYS A 144 -23.20 -28.03 -3.00
CA LYS A 144 -23.78 -29.29 -2.58
C LYS A 144 -23.66 -30.27 -3.74
N SER A 145 -22.90 -31.34 -3.56
CA SER A 145 -22.89 -32.51 -4.43
C SER A 145 -24.23 -33.24 -4.29
N HIS A 146 -25.25 -32.77 -5.01
CA HIS A 146 -26.35 -33.62 -5.43
C HIS A 146 -25.87 -34.43 -6.62
N SER A 147 -25.69 -35.74 -6.44
CA SER A 147 -26.30 -36.78 -7.28
C SER A 147 -25.55 -38.11 -7.11
N ALA A 148 -26.22 -39.11 -6.55
CA ALA A 148 -26.29 -40.45 -7.13
C ALA A 148 -27.50 -41.16 -6.55
N THR A 149 -28.35 -41.62 -7.45
CA THR A 149 -29.60 -42.38 -7.26
C THR A 149 -29.35 -43.72 -6.59
#